data_AF-A0A2U3JXD1-F1
#
_entry.id   AF-A0A2U3JXD1-F1
#
_cell.length_a   1.000
_cell.length_b   1.000
_cell.length_c   1.000
_cell.angle_alpha   90.00
_cell.angle_beta   90.00
_cell.angle_gamma   90.00
#
_symmetry.space_group_name_H-M   'P 1'
#
loop_
_entity.id
_entity.type
_entity.pdbx_description
1 polymer ?
#
loop_
_entity_poly.entity_id
_entity_poly.type
_entity_poly.pdbx_seq_one_letter_code
_entity_poly.pdbx_strand_id
1 'polypeptide(L)'
;MPQEISVSYQAIKSKVYRLIDALVVGEKNEAEVQESIRRWWSLIHPADRPVAQKYLLMVLGRSTSALDAVEVAMLSVGGSQAAHSQLADSAFASRRVRLVERIIKESGARQTV
;
A
#
# COMPACT_ATOMS: atom_id res chain seq x y z
N MET A 1 -21.21 8.84 -23.04
CA MET A 1 -21.07 9.46 -21.71
C MET A 1 -19.97 8.68 -20.96
N PRO A 2 -18.73 9.19 -20.83
CA PRO A 2 -17.73 8.53 -19.99
C PRO A 2 -18.15 8.70 -18.53
N GLN A 3 -18.31 7.60 -17.80
CA GLN A 3 -18.68 7.64 -16.38
C GLN A 3 -17.51 8.23 -15.59
N GLU A 4 -17.68 9.46 -15.11
CA GLU A 4 -16.74 10.08 -14.17
C GLU A 4 -16.76 9.28 -12.87
N ILE A 5 -15.65 8.60 -12.57
CA ILE A 5 -15.50 7.89 -11.30
C ILE A 5 -15.32 8.95 -10.21
N SER A 6 -16.33 9.17 -9.38
CA SER A 6 -16.18 10.01 -8.19
C SER A 6 -15.11 9.43 -7.27
N VAL A 7 -13.99 10.14 -7.10
CA VAL A 7 -12.88 9.73 -6.26
C VAL A 7 -13.26 9.91 -4.79
N SER A 8 -13.86 8.88 -4.20
CA SER A 8 -14.13 8.81 -2.77
C SER A 8 -13.20 7.82 -2.07
N TYR A 9 -12.92 8.05 -0.79
CA TYR A 9 -12.15 7.11 0.03
C TYR A 9 -12.72 5.69 -0.03
N GLN A 10 -14.06 5.55 -0.05
CA GLN A 10 -14.73 4.25 -0.14
C GLN A 10 -14.50 3.55 -1.48
N ALA A 11 -14.49 4.30 -2.60
CA ALA A 11 -14.20 3.73 -3.91
C ALA A 11 -12.77 3.18 -3.98
N ILE A 12 -11.80 3.95 -3.47
CA ILE A 12 -10.40 3.49 -3.38
C ILE A 12 -10.29 2.25 -2.50
N LYS A 13 -10.88 2.29 -1.29
CA LYS A 13 -10.87 1.16 -0.34
C LYS A 13 -11.46 -0.11 -0.97
N SER A 14 -12.62 0.01 -1.61
CA SER A 14 -13.30 -1.11 -2.28
C SER A 14 -12.44 -1.70 -3.39
N LYS A 15 -11.82 -0.85 -4.23
CA LYS A 15 -10.93 -1.32 -5.30
C LYS A 15 -9.73 -2.08 -4.76
N VAL A 16 -9.06 -1.55 -3.72
CA VAL A 16 -7.89 -2.19 -3.12
C VAL A 16 -8.25 -3.54 -2.51
N TYR A 17 -9.32 -3.61 -1.72
CA TYR A 17 -9.71 -4.85 -1.05
C TYR A 17 -10.12 -5.95 -2.03
N ARG A 18 -10.82 -5.61 -3.11
CA ARG A 18 -11.13 -6.57 -4.18
C ARG A 18 -9.88 -7.11 -4.87
N LEU A 19 -8.83 -6.29 -5.02
CA LEU A 19 -7.58 -6.77 -5.63
C LEU A 19 -6.79 -7.67 -4.68
N ILE A 20 -6.76 -7.34 -3.39
CA ILE A 20 -6.14 -8.17 -2.37
C ILE A 20 -6.87 -9.52 -2.30
N ASP A 21 -8.20 -9.50 -2.22
CA ASP A 21 -9.03 -10.71 -2.17
C ASP A 21 -8.79 -11.62 -3.39
N ALA A 22 -8.85 -11.06 -4.60
CA ALA A 22 -8.57 -11.80 -5.83
C ALA A 22 -7.15 -12.41 -5.87
N LEU A 23 -6.15 -11.72 -5.32
CA LEU A 23 -4.79 -12.25 -5.22
C LEU A 23 -4.69 -13.38 -4.19
N VAL A 24 -5.31 -13.22 -3.01
CA VAL A 24 -5.29 -14.18 -1.91
C VAL A 24 -6.01 -15.48 -2.29
N VAL A 25 -7.14 -15.39 -3.00
CA VAL A 25 -7.91 -16.55 -3.49
C VAL A 25 -7.24 -17.20 -4.71
N GLY A 26 -6.23 -16.57 -5.30
CA GLY A 26 -5.54 -17.06 -6.50
C GLY A 26 -6.32 -16.87 -7.80
N GLU A 27 -7.39 -16.05 -7.79
CA GLU A 27 -8.12 -15.66 -9.01
C GLU A 27 -7.24 -14.81 -9.94
N LYS A 28 -6.33 -14.01 -9.35
CA LYS A 28 -5.37 -13.18 -10.08
C LYS A 28 -3.97 -13.40 -9.58
N ASN A 29 -3.00 -13.29 -10.49
CA ASN A 29 -1.59 -13.18 -10.13
C ASN A 29 -1.16 -11.71 -9.93
N GLU A 30 0.08 -11.50 -9.47
CA GLU A 30 0.63 -10.17 -9.20
C GLU A 30 0.62 -9.26 -10.43
N ALA A 31 0.96 -9.79 -11.62
CA ALA A 31 1.02 -9.01 -12.85
C ALA A 31 -0.38 -8.53 -13.27
N GLU A 32 -1.40 -9.36 -13.12
CA GLU A 32 -2.80 -9.03 -13.40
C GLU A 32 -3.35 -7.99 -12.42
N VAL A 33 -2.97 -8.07 -11.14
CA VAL A 33 -3.32 -7.05 -10.14
C VAL A 33 -2.68 -5.71 -10.50
N GLN A 34 -1.38 -5.70 -10.83
CA GLN A 34 -0.68 -4.49 -11.25
C GLN A 34 -1.32 -3.85 -12.49
N GLU A 35 -1.70 -4.66 -13.48
CA GLU A 35 -2.34 -4.15 -14.69
C GLU A 35 -3.77 -3.65 -14.41
N SER A 36 -4.51 -4.35 -13.56
CA SER A 36 -5.85 -3.94 -13.12
C SER A 36 -5.86 -2.60 -12.38
N ILE A 37 -4.85 -2.32 -11.55
CA ILE A 37 -4.73 -1.01 -10.89
C ILE A 37 -4.26 0.08 -11.86
N ARG A 38 -3.33 -0.20 -12.79
CA ARG A 38 -2.92 0.76 -13.83
C ARG A 38 -4.08 1.21 -14.72
N ARG A 39 -4.86 0.25 -15.22
CA ARG A 39 -6.04 0.53 -16.05
C ARG A 39 -7.07 1.35 -15.29
N TRP A 40 -7.37 0.96 -14.06
CA TRP A 40 -8.32 1.69 -13.24
C TRP A 40 -7.81 3.11 -12.89
N TRP A 41 -6.52 3.27 -12.60
CA TRP A 41 -5.92 4.58 -12.37
C TRP A 41 -6.02 5.51 -13.58
N SER A 42 -5.93 4.96 -14.79
CA SER A 42 -6.07 5.74 -16.03
C SER A 42 -7.47 6.34 -16.22
N LEU A 43 -8.50 5.74 -15.60
CA LEU A 43 -9.88 6.21 -15.63
C LEU A 43 -10.14 7.36 -14.65
N ILE A 44 -9.22 7.61 -13.71
CA ILE A 44 -9.35 8.71 -12.74
C ILE A 44 -8.99 10.03 -13.42
N HIS A 45 -9.89 11.02 -13.30
CA HIS A 45 -9.67 12.36 -13.83
C HIS A 45 -8.35 12.94 -13.28
N PRO A 46 -7.47 13.50 -14.13
CA PRO A 46 -6.19 14.06 -13.71
C PRO A 46 -6.23 15.01 -12.49
N ALA A 47 -7.24 15.87 -12.38
CA ALA A 47 -7.46 16.78 -11.26
C ALA A 47 -7.70 16.07 -9.91
N ASP A 48 -8.30 14.88 -9.92
CA ASP A 48 -8.62 14.12 -8.71
C ASP A 48 -7.49 13.17 -8.28
N ARG A 49 -6.47 12.97 -9.13
CA ARG A 49 -5.35 12.04 -8.85
C ARG A 49 -4.61 12.34 -7.54
N PRO A 50 -4.33 13.60 -7.15
CA PRO A 50 -3.69 13.87 -5.86
C PRO A 50 -4.51 13.35 -4.67
N VAL A 51 -5.83 13.51 -4.73
CA VAL A 51 -6.75 13.03 -3.69
C VAL A 51 -6.85 11.51 -3.71
N ALA A 52 -6.97 10.91 -4.90
CA ALA A 52 -6.98 9.46 -5.08
C ALA A 52 -5.69 8.81 -4.52
N GLN A 53 -4.53 9.42 -4.80
CA GLN A 53 -3.23 8.94 -4.35
C GLN A 53 -3.13 8.97 -2.82
N LYS A 54 -3.55 10.08 -2.21
CA LYS A 54 -3.61 10.22 -0.74
C LYS A 54 -4.46 9.11 -0.12
N TYR A 55 -5.66 8.85 -0.65
CA TYR A 55 -6.52 7.78 -0.15
C TYR A 55 -5.93 6.39 -0.39
N LEU A 56 -5.31 6.15 -1.55
CA LEU A 56 -4.69 4.87 -1.88
C LEU A 56 -3.56 4.55 -0.90
N LEU A 57 -2.65 5.49 -0.67
CA LEU A 57 -1.56 5.35 0.29
C LEU A 57 -2.09 5.12 1.71
N MET A 58 -3.16 5.83 2.10
CA MET A 58 -3.78 5.65 3.42
C MET A 58 -4.40 4.25 3.58
N VAL A 59 -5.13 3.76 2.58
CA VAL A 59 -5.72 2.41 2.61
C VAL A 59 -4.62 1.35 2.66
N LEU A 60 -3.59 1.46 1.81
CA LEU A 60 -2.48 0.51 1.79
C LEU A 60 -1.74 0.50 3.14
N GLY A 61 -1.37 1.67 3.67
CA GLY A 61 -0.69 1.77 4.96
C GLY A 61 -1.49 1.14 6.10
N ARG A 62 -2.80 1.44 6.19
CA ARG A 62 -3.68 0.82 7.21
C ARG A 62 -3.83 -0.69 7.02
N SER A 63 -3.86 -1.16 5.77
CA SER A 63 -3.99 -2.60 5.47
C SER A 63 -2.73 -3.35 5.87
N THR A 64 -1.54 -2.80 5.58
CA THR A 64 -0.27 -3.36 6.05
C THR A 64 -0.21 -3.42 7.57
N SER A 65 -0.53 -2.32 8.27
CA SER A 65 -0.56 -2.33 9.74
C SER A 65 -1.55 -3.33 10.32
N ALA A 66 -2.69 -3.57 9.65
CA ALA A 66 -3.65 -4.59 10.07
C ALA A 66 -3.09 -6.01 9.89
N LEU A 67 -2.42 -6.28 8.76
CA LEU A 67 -1.75 -7.56 8.52
C LEU A 67 -0.63 -7.81 9.53
N ASP A 68 0.21 -6.80 9.80
CA ASP A 68 1.27 -6.86 10.81
C ASP A 68 0.68 -7.18 12.20
N ALA A 69 -0.43 -6.53 12.58
CA ALA A 69 -1.10 -6.78 13.86
C ALA A 69 -1.64 -8.22 13.96
N VAL A 70 -2.18 -8.77 12.86
CA VAL A 70 -2.63 -10.17 12.80
C VAL A 70 -1.46 -11.14 12.96
N GLU A 71 -0.34 -10.89 12.26
CA GLU A 71 0.87 -11.70 12.37
C GLU A 71 1.44 -11.68 13.79
N VAL A 72 1.59 -10.49 14.39
CA VAL A 72 2.07 -10.32 15.76
C VAL A 72 1.18 -11.07 16.76
N ALA A 73 -0.14 -10.97 16.63
CA ALA A 73 -1.07 -11.68 17.50
C ALA A 73 -0.92 -13.21 17.37
N MET A 74 -0.79 -13.73 16.15
CA MET A 74 -0.60 -15.17 15.92
C MET A 74 0.74 -15.68 16.48
N LEU A 75 1.84 -14.95 16.26
CA LEU A 75 3.15 -15.31 16.80
C LEU A 75 3.19 -15.23 18.34
N SER A 76 2.46 -14.28 18.93
CA SER A 76 2.35 -14.14 20.38
C SER A 76 1.54 -15.28 21.02
N VAL A 77 0.51 -15.78 20.35
CA VAL A 77 -0.29 -16.94 20.82
C VAL A 77 0.50 -18.26 20.69
N GLY A 78 1.41 -18.36 19.72
CA GLY A 78 2.24 -19.54 19.50
C GLY A 78 3.53 -19.62 20.32
N GLY A 79 3.87 -18.60 21.13
CA GLY A 79 5.21 -18.43 21.69
C GLY A 79 5.29 -18.34 23.20
N SER A 80 5.12 -19.47 23.90
CA SER A 80 6.03 -19.75 25.01
C SER A 80 7.40 -20.07 24.39
N GLN A 81 8.39 -19.20 24.66
CA GLN A 81 9.82 -19.29 24.33
C GLN A 81 10.27 -19.27 22.85
N ALA A 82 10.87 -18.16 22.41
CA ALA A 82 12.20 -18.16 21.77
C ALA A 82 12.69 -16.72 21.52
N ALA A 83 13.79 -16.36 22.17
CA ALA A 83 14.48 -15.08 22.07
C ALA A 83 15.22 -14.90 20.72
N HIS A 84 14.49 -14.73 19.62
CA HIS A 84 15.10 -14.61 18.28
C HIS A 84 14.50 -13.53 17.35
N SER A 85 13.79 -12.53 17.87
CA SER A 85 13.13 -11.51 17.04
C SER A 85 13.65 -10.08 17.23
N GLN A 86 14.92 -9.87 17.60
CA GLN A 86 15.49 -8.51 17.68
C GLN A 86 16.36 -8.12 16.47
N LEU A 87 16.78 -9.07 15.63
CA LEU A 87 17.68 -8.77 14.51
C LEU A 87 16.94 -8.46 13.20
N ALA A 88 15.78 -9.08 12.93
CA ALA A 88 15.03 -8.91 11.68
C ALA A 88 14.36 -7.53 11.56
N ASP A 89 13.84 -6.99 12.67
CA ASP A 89 13.18 -5.68 12.69
C ASP A 89 14.11 -4.52 12.31
N SER A 90 15.41 -4.62 12.65
CA SER A 90 16.39 -3.57 12.36
C SER A 90 16.69 -3.41 10.87
N ALA A 91 16.65 -4.51 10.11
CA ALA A 91 17.04 -4.54 8.70
C ALA A 91 15.96 -3.97 7.78
N PHE A 92 14.69 -4.28 8.06
CA PHE A 92 13.55 -3.78 7.29
C PHE A 92 13.19 -2.34 7.66
N ALA A 93 13.30 -1.97 8.95
CA ALA A 93 13.17 -0.58 9.37
C ALA A 93 14.25 0.30 8.69
N SER A 94 15.52 -0.14 8.67
CA SER A 94 16.60 0.59 7.99
C SER A 94 16.37 0.79 6.49
N ARG A 95 15.83 -0.21 5.78
CA ARG A 95 15.53 -0.06 4.34
C ARG A 95 14.40 0.94 4.10
N ARG A 96 13.36 0.92 4.93
CA ARG A 96 12.23 1.86 4.80
C ARG A 96 12.65 3.30 5.11
N VAL A 97 13.47 3.51 6.14
CA VAL A 97 13.99 4.84 6.49
C VAL A 97 14.84 5.42 5.35
N ARG A 98 15.73 4.62 4.75
CA ARG A 98 16.55 5.07 3.60
C ARG A 98 15.73 5.40 2.36
N LEU A 99 14.60 4.72 2.13
CA LEU A 99 13.72 5.01 1.00
C LEU A 99 12.98 6.34 1.20
N VAL A 100 12.48 6.59 2.42
CA VAL A 100 11.82 7.86 2.76
C VAL A 100 12.79 9.02 2.66
N GLU A 101 14.02 8.87 3.14
CA GLU A 101 15.07 9.88 3.03
C GLU A 101 15.41 10.21 1.56
N ARG A 102 15.45 9.20 0.68
CA ARG A 102 15.67 9.41 -0.76
C ARG A 102 14.53 10.18 -1.42
N ILE A 103 13.27 9.87 -1.07
CA ILE A 103 12.10 10.56 -1.60
C ILE A 103 12.06 12.03 -1.15
N ILE A 104 12.44 12.30 0.11
CA ILE A 104 12.52 13.67 0.63
C ILE A 104 13.64 14.45 -0.09
N LYS A 105 14.80 13.82 -0.32
CA LYS A 105 15.93 14.44 -1.03
C LYS A 105 15.61 14.75 -2.49
N GLU A 106 14.88 13.87 -3.18
CA GLU A 106 14.45 14.11 -4.56
C GLU A 106 13.35 15.18 -4.67
N SER A 107 12.53 15.35 -3.63
CA SER A 107 11.47 16.36 -3.59
C SER A 107 12.00 17.79 -3.36
N GLY A 108 13.19 17.94 -2.76
CA GLY A 108 13.84 19.23 -2.54
C GLY A 108 14.60 19.79 -3.76
N ALA A 109 14.94 18.96 -4.74
CA ALA A 109 15.80 19.34 -5.87
C ALA A 109 15.03 19.93 -7.08
N ARG A 110 13.70 20.06 -7.01
CA ARG A 110 12.87 20.59 -8.11
C ARG A 110 12.30 22.00 -7.88
N GLN A 111 12.78 22.74 -6.88
CA GLN A 111 12.45 24.16 -6.70
C GLN A 111 13.68 25.06 -6.90
N THR A 112 14.27 25.01 -8.10
CA THR A 112 15.06 26.13 -8.64
C THR A 112 15.08 25.99 -10.15
N VAL A 113 14.06 26.53 -10.82
CA VAL A 113 14.16 27.37 -12.03
C VAL A 113 12.95 28.30 -12.01
#